data_AF-A0A7V7MJS7-F1
#
_entry.id   AF-A0A7V7MJS7-F1
#
_cell.length_a   1.000
_cell.length_b   1.000
_cell.length_c   1.000
_cell.angle_alpha   90.00
_cell.angle_beta   90.00
_cell.angle_gamma   90.00
#
_symmetry.space_group_name_H-M   'P 1'
#
loop_
_entity.id
_entity.type
_entity.pdbx_description
1 polymer ?
#
loop_
_entity_poly.entity_id
_entity_poly.type
_entity_poly.pdbx_seq_one_letter_code
_entity_poly.pdbx_strand_id
1 'polypeptide(L)'
;MDVSRRRLLKATGLAGASVLSSPALFAGKNPRFGSWQIQEPAQQEGEIPIASERVKRFEQMAFGMFVHWGLYSQIAKGEWVYHLHRVPLEDYRALAKSFHAEDFSGRALARAAKRAGMKYVTLTSRHHDGFSLYDTRGLSTWDVTHSAAGRDLILDFCEGCRAEGVVPMLYCTTLDWIEPRFEKDWKAYQEYLRSSIKLLCTEYGPIGGFWFDGNWSKPNADWETDALYGVIRKYQPEALIINNTGIGAGGKIGNPEIDSTTFERGRPEPIDRRGHPKYVAGEMCHTLNFHWGIAERDFNYLSPAHVIEELCGCRRAGANLLMNVGPTASGAVPDYEKALLARVGDWIRMHGGEEGPMYRGRPDRIQGEGRDFGLRLGDEVYLFVFDLTLTADTRAHAKSRGAGPRRFSGLSGKFKKAHWLDNGESLKLEQEGNQDLILHSTGYPYGTNTVVRVARLS
;
A
#
# COMPACT_ATOMS: atom_id res chain seq x y z
N MET A 1 -29.33 50.70 34.98
CA MET A 1 -30.29 51.28 34.03
C MET A 1 -29.53 51.51 32.74
N ASP A 2 -29.53 50.62 31.76
CA ASP A 2 -30.59 50.12 30.88
C ASP A 2 -30.41 50.70 29.46
N VAL A 3 -30.05 49.79 28.54
CA VAL A 3 -30.46 49.67 27.12
C VAL A 3 -30.16 50.78 26.10
N SER A 4 -29.21 50.44 25.20
CA SER A 4 -29.23 50.46 23.72
C SER A 4 -29.98 51.56 22.94
N ARG A 5 -29.37 52.11 21.87
CA ARG A 5 -29.54 51.65 20.45
C ARG A 5 -28.97 52.63 19.40
N ARG A 6 -28.43 52.03 18.32
CA ARG A 6 -28.28 52.49 16.90
C ARG A 6 -27.03 53.32 16.56
N ARG A 7 -26.07 52.77 15.79
CA ARG A 7 -25.98 52.63 14.30
C ARG A 7 -24.85 53.59 13.84
N LEU A 8 -23.98 53.35 12.86
CA LEU A 8 -23.66 52.25 11.94
C LEU A 8 -22.35 52.67 11.22
N LEU A 9 -21.42 51.72 11.02
CA LEU A 9 -20.55 51.54 9.83
C LEU A 9 -19.77 52.70 9.19
N LYS A 10 -18.42 52.56 9.19
CA LYS A 10 -17.51 52.52 8.02
C LYS A 10 -16.08 52.21 8.51
N ALA A 11 -15.63 50.96 8.47
CA ALA A 11 -14.91 50.34 7.36
C ALA A 11 -13.47 50.86 7.16
N THR A 12 -12.49 50.13 7.70
CA THR A 12 -11.17 49.91 7.09
C THR A 12 -10.71 48.51 7.52
N GLY A 13 -10.80 47.56 6.59
CA GLY A 13 -10.34 46.20 6.79
C GLY A 13 -8.85 46.08 6.46
N LEU A 14 -8.06 45.61 7.43
CA LEU A 14 -6.85 44.85 7.14
C LEU A 14 -7.21 43.37 7.25
N ALA A 15 -7.20 42.67 6.12
CA ALA A 15 -7.32 41.23 6.06
C ALA A 15 -6.02 40.59 6.55
N GLY A 16 -5.94 40.29 7.84
CA GLY A 16 -5.03 39.30 8.37
C GLY A 16 -5.59 37.93 8.04
N ALA A 17 -5.02 37.24 7.05
CA ALA A 17 -5.34 35.84 6.77
C ALA A 17 -4.76 34.96 7.89
N SER A 18 -5.54 34.76 8.95
CA SER A 18 -5.32 33.66 9.87
C SER A 18 -5.67 32.36 9.16
N VAL A 19 -4.66 31.64 8.71
CA VAL A 19 -4.81 30.23 8.33
C VAL A 19 -5.13 29.47 9.62
N LEU A 20 -6.42 29.31 9.89
CA LEU A 20 -6.92 28.38 10.89
C LEU A 20 -6.41 26.99 10.51
N SER A 21 -5.40 26.54 11.24
CA SER A 21 -4.94 25.16 11.26
C SER A 21 -6.09 24.28 11.75
N SER A 22 -6.89 23.74 10.83
CA SER A 22 -7.90 22.76 11.16
C SER A 22 -7.22 21.46 11.62
N PRO A 23 -7.46 20.97 12.86
CA PRO A 23 -6.94 19.70 13.36
C PRO A 23 -7.58 18.45 12.69
N ALA A 24 -8.22 18.64 11.53
CA ALA A 24 -9.09 17.65 10.89
C ALA A 24 -8.33 16.54 10.13
N LEU A 25 -6.99 16.59 10.06
CA LEU A 25 -6.19 15.59 9.34
C LEU A 25 -6.20 14.19 9.98
N PHE A 26 -6.63 14.05 11.24
CA PHE A 26 -6.65 12.75 11.94
C PHE A 26 -7.97 12.43 12.66
N ALA A 27 -9.00 13.27 12.51
CA ALA A 27 -10.34 13.02 13.09
C ALA A 27 -11.21 12.16 12.15
N GLY A 28 -10.66 11.07 11.62
CA GLY A 28 -11.42 10.03 10.96
C GLY A 28 -11.67 8.89 11.95
N LYS A 29 -12.90 8.35 12.01
CA LYS A 29 -13.20 7.08 12.69
C LYS A 29 -12.08 6.09 12.36
N ASN A 30 -11.45 5.48 13.37
CA ASN A 30 -10.34 4.54 13.20
C ASN A 30 -10.71 3.50 12.12
N PRO A 31 -10.23 3.62 10.86
CA PRO A 31 -10.79 2.87 9.72
C PRO A 31 -10.37 1.40 9.73
N ARG A 32 -9.64 0.97 10.76
CA ARG A 32 -9.07 -0.38 10.98
C ARG A 32 -10.08 -1.52 10.87
N PHE A 33 -11.37 -1.23 10.91
CA PHE A 33 -12.44 -2.24 10.89
C PHE A 33 -13.62 -1.85 9.98
N GLY A 34 -13.36 -1.19 8.84
CA GLY A 34 -14.41 -1.01 7.83
C GLY A 34 -14.92 -2.37 7.34
N SER A 35 -16.23 -2.62 7.36
CA SER A 35 -16.77 -3.82 6.72
C SER A 35 -16.47 -3.79 5.22
N TRP A 36 -16.19 -4.94 4.62
CA TRP A 36 -16.20 -5.09 3.16
C TRP A 36 -17.66 -4.94 2.69
N GLN A 37 -18.14 -3.72 2.55
CA GLN A 37 -19.42 -3.44 1.91
C GLN A 37 -19.15 -3.23 0.42
N ILE A 38 -19.54 -4.18 -0.41
CA ILE A 38 -19.55 -3.99 -1.85
C ILE A 38 -20.76 -3.12 -2.17
N GLN A 39 -20.53 -1.90 -2.64
CA GLN A 39 -21.57 -1.20 -3.40
C GLN A 39 -21.61 -1.81 -4.80
N GLU A 40 -22.81 -2.18 -5.27
CA GLU A 40 -22.96 -2.52 -6.69
C GLU A 40 -22.50 -1.31 -7.51
N PRO A 41 -21.58 -1.48 -8.46
CA PRO A 41 -21.14 -0.38 -9.28
C PRO A 41 -22.36 0.20 -10.01
N ALA A 42 -22.53 1.52 -9.96
CA ALA A 42 -23.56 2.21 -10.70
C ALA A 42 -23.53 1.73 -12.17
N GLN A 43 -24.70 1.57 -12.78
CA GLN A 43 -24.82 1.18 -14.19
C GLN A 43 -24.28 2.30 -15.08
N GLN A 44 -22.97 2.29 -15.34
CA GLN A 44 -22.32 3.14 -16.33
C GLN A 44 -21.99 2.31 -17.57
N GLU A 45 -22.35 2.81 -18.74
CA GLU A 45 -22.01 2.19 -20.02
C GLU A 45 -20.59 2.58 -20.43
N GLY A 46 -19.84 1.66 -21.06
CA GLY A 46 -18.51 1.95 -21.59
C GLY A 46 -17.62 0.71 -21.64
N GLU A 47 -16.69 0.70 -22.60
CA GLU A 47 -15.67 -0.33 -22.68
C GLU A 47 -14.64 -0.18 -21.56
N ILE A 48 -14.16 -1.30 -21.03
CA ILE A 48 -13.04 -1.33 -20.09
C ILE A 48 -11.76 -1.38 -20.93
N PRO A 49 -10.82 -0.43 -20.76
CA PRO A 49 -9.56 -0.43 -21.50
C PRO A 49 -8.74 -1.68 -21.19
N ILE A 50 -7.88 -2.10 -22.13
CA ILE A 50 -7.02 -3.27 -21.92
C ILE A 50 -5.81 -2.87 -21.07
N ALA A 51 -5.51 -3.67 -20.03
CA ALA A 51 -4.31 -3.48 -19.22
C ALA A 51 -3.03 -3.61 -20.05
N SER A 52 -2.12 -2.64 -19.89
CA SER A 52 -0.76 -2.74 -20.44
C SER A 52 0.03 -3.85 -19.74
N GLU A 53 1.10 -4.34 -20.39
CA GLU A 53 1.88 -5.45 -19.83
C GLU A 53 2.53 -5.10 -18.48
N ARG A 54 3.05 -3.87 -18.30
CA ARG A 54 3.57 -3.42 -17.00
C ARG A 54 2.51 -3.41 -15.91
N VAL A 55 1.28 -3.02 -16.21
CA VAL A 55 0.16 -3.03 -15.26
C VAL A 55 -0.25 -4.47 -14.92
N LYS A 56 -0.30 -5.37 -15.91
CA LYS A 56 -0.55 -6.79 -15.65
C LYS A 56 0.51 -7.40 -14.73
N ARG A 57 1.79 -7.14 -14.99
CA ARG A 57 2.90 -7.58 -14.13
C ARG A 57 2.75 -7.03 -12.71
N PHE A 58 2.35 -5.78 -12.56
CA PHE A 58 2.06 -5.19 -11.25
C PHE A 58 0.95 -5.91 -10.52
N GLU A 59 -0.20 -6.14 -11.14
CA GLU A 59 -1.32 -6.85 -10.50
C GLU A 59 -1.01 -8.32 -10.17
N GLN A 60 -0.04 -8.93 -10.88
CA GLN A 60 0.49 -10.26 -10.56
C GLN A 60 1.40 -10.25 -9.33
N MET A 61 2.06 -9.12 -9.03
CA MET A 61 2.91 -9.02 -7.85
C MET A 61 2.12 -9.07 -6.54
N ALA A 62 0.87 -8.58 -6.54
CA ALA A 62 -0.16 -8.74 -5.50
C ALA A 62 0.16 -8.18 -4.09
N PHE A 63 1.39 -8.32 -3.60
CA PHE A 63 1.81 -7.99 -2.26
C PHE A 63 3.22 -7.36 -2.28
N GLY A 64 3.36 -6.18 -1.69
CA GLY A 64 4.59 -5.41 -1.60
C GLY A 64 4.89 -4.92 -0.18
N MET A 65 6.15 -4.54 0.04
CA MET A 65 6.60 -3.89 1.27
C MET A 65 6.71 -2.38 1.05
N PHE A 66 6.07 -1.57 1.88
CA PHE A 66 6.37 -0.15 1.97
C PHE A 66 7.44 0.05 3.05
N VAL A 67 8.37 0.98 2.83
CA VAL A 67 9.41 1.30 3.80
C VAL A 67 9.51 2.81 3.92
N HIS A 68 9.09 3.32 5.08
CA HIS A 68 9.27 4.74 5.44
C HIS A 68 10.45 4.87 6.39
N TRP A 69 11.56 5.34 5.84
CA TRP A 69 12.78 5.56 6.58
C TRP A 69 13.50 6.85 6.18
N GLY A 70 14.21 7.45 7.13
CA GLY A 70 14.84 8.76 7.01
C GLY A 70 15.26 9.29 8.37
N LEU A 71 15.67 10.55 8.45
CA LEU A 71 16.19 11.16 9.69
C LEU A 71 15.16 11.15 10.83
N TYR A 72 13.86 11.25 10.52
CA TYR A 72 12.78 11.14 11.50
C TYR A 72 12.82 9.84 12.32
N SER A 73 13.46 8.79 11.82
CA SER A 73 13.62 7.53 12.57
C SER A 73 14.48 7.67 13.83
N GLN A 74 15.38 8.67 13.90
CA GLN A 74 16.14 8.99 15.11
C GLN A 74 15.30 9.65 16.21
N ILE A 75 14.17 10.29 15.84
CA ILE A 75 13.22 10.86 16.81
C ILE A 75 12.16 9.83 17.21
N ALA A 76 11.86 8.89 16.30
CA ALA A 76 10.94 7.76 16.51
C ALA A 76 9.54 8.16 17.00
N LYS A 77 8.94 9.15 16.34
CA LYS A 77 7.56 9.63 16.59
C LYS A 77 6.77 9.82 15.27
N GLY A 78 7.08 9.00 14.26
CA GLY A 78 6.54 9.14 12.91
C GLY A 78 7.24 10.20 12.07
N GLU A 79 7.06 10.10 10.77
CA GLU A 79 7.72 10.88 9.72
C GLU A 79 7.31 12.35 9.67
N TRP A 80 6.13 12.67 10.20
CA TRP A 80 5.64 14.05 10.31
C TRP A 80 6.16 14.82 11.53
N VAL A 81 6.99 14.19 12.36
CA VAL A 81 7.44 14.77 13.64
C VAL A 81 8.11 16.13 13.47
N TYR A 82 8.90 16.33 12.41
CA TYR A 82 9.54 17.62 12.11
C TYR A 82 8.50 18.75 12.04
N HIS A 83 7.47 18.54 11.23
CA HIS A 83 6.43 19.53 10.97
C HIS A 83 5.47 19.69 12.15
N LEU A 84 4.94 18.58 12.67
CA LEU A 84 3.89 18.59 13.70
C LEU A 84 4.40 19.06 15.07
N HIS A 85 5.63 18.68 15.43
CA HIS A 85 6.23 19.12 16.70
C HIS A 85 7.04 20.40 16.55
N ARG A 86 7.10 20.98 15.34
CA ARG A 86 7.85 22.20 15.04
C ARG A 86 9.30 22.11 15.52
N VAL A 87 9.94 20.98 15.23
CA VAL A 87 11.35 20.76 15.60
C VAL A 87 12.17 21.88 14.95
N PRO A 88 13.02 22.61 15.69
CA PRO A 88 13.85 23.65 15.11
C PRO A 88 14.68 23.11 13.94
N LEU A 89 14.78 23.87 12.85
CA LEU A 89 15.47 23.43 11.63
C LEU A 89 16.90 23.00 11.90
N GLU A 90 17.65 23.74 12.73
CA GLU A 90 19.03 23.42 13.07
C GLU A 90 19.15 22.09 13.85
N ASP A 91 18.22 21.84 14.77
CA ASP A 91 18.17 20.58 15.53
C ASP A 91 17.87 19.40 14.61
N TYR A 92 16.93 19.59 13.67
CA TYR A 92 16.59 18.56 12.69
C TYR A 92 17.75 18.31 11.72
N ARG A 93 18.42 19.37 11.26
CA ARG A 93 19.62 19.29 10.41
C ARG A 93 20.77 18.57 11.10
N ALA A 94 20.89 18.72 12.42
CA ALA A 94 21.93 18.05 13.20
C ALA A 94 21.78 16.52 13.22
N LEU A 95 20.58 15.97 12.99
CA LEU A 95 20.36 14.52 12.93
C LEU A 95 21.22 13.84 11.86
N ALA A 96 21.43 14.50 10.72
CA ALA A 96 22.28 13.97 9.65
C ALA A 96 23.73 13.69 10.11
N LYS A 97 24.22 14.38 11.15
CA LYS A 97 25.57 14.17 11.71
C LYS A 97 25.71 12.89 12.54
N SER A 98 24.60 12.24 12.89
CA SER A 98 24.58 10.98 13.65
C SER A 98 23.74 9.89 12.99
N PHE A 99 23.29 10.11 11.75
CA PHE A 99 22.59 9.12 10.95
C PHE A 99 23.59 8.20 10.24
N HIS A 100 23.95 7.08 10.84
CA HIS A 100 25.00 6.18 10.33
C HIS A 100 24.50 5.03 9.46
N ALA A 101 23.22 4.66 9.53
CA ALA A 101 22.64 3.56 8.75
C ALA A 101 23.42 2.21 8.87
N GLU A 102 23.92 1.90 10.07
CA GLU A 102 24.85 0.79 10.32
C GLU A 102 24.24 -0.60 10.07
N ASP A 103 22.94 -0.76 10.39
CA ASP A 103 22.22 -2.02 10.22
C ASP A 103 21.46 -2.09 8.88
N PHE A 104 21.49 -1.02 8.08
CA PHE A 104 20.82 -1.02 6.80
C PHE A 104 21.55 -1.89 5.78
N SER A 105 20.81 -2.82 5.20
CA SER A 105 21.24 -3.59 4.03
C SER A 105 20.06 -3.78 3.09
N GLY A 106 20.19 -3.30 1.86
CA GLY A 106 19.17 -3.49 0.83
C GLY A 106 18.84 -4.96 0.61
N ARG A 107 19.87 -5.81 0.65
CA ARG A 107 19.74 -7.26 0.50
C ARG A 107 18.99 -7.89 1.69
N ALA A 108 19.28 -7.47 2.92
CA ALA A 108 18.58 -7.99 4.10
C ALA A 108 17.09 -7.60 4.09
N LEU A 109 16.78 -6.36 3.71
CA LEU A 109 15.42 -5.87 3.52
C LEU A 109 14.67 -6.68 2.44
N ALA A 110 15.29 -6.87 1.27
CA ALA A 110 14.71 -7.66 0.18
C ALA A 110 14.49 -9.14 0.58
N ARG A 111 15.41 -9.74 1.34
CA ARG A 111 15.23 -11.08 1.91
C ARG A 111 14.03 -11.16 2.86
N ALA A 112 13.86 -10.15 3.72
CA ALA A 112 12.71 -10.09 4.62
C ALA A 112 11.40 -9.99 3.83
N ALA A 113 11.34 -9.12 2.82
CA ALA A 113 10.20 -9.00 1.92
C ALA A 113 9.90 -10.33 1.20
N LYS A 114 10.91 -10.95 0.60
CA LYS A 114 10.77 -12.26 -0.07
C LYS A 114 10.27 -13.34 0.88
N ARG A 115 10.77 -13.39 2.12
CA ARG A 115 10.31 -14.35 3.14
C ARG A 115 8.83 -14.14 3.50
N ALA A 116 8.35 -12.91 3.46
CA ALA A 116 6.95 -12.55 3.66
C ALA A 116 6.07 -12.82 2.43
N GLY A 117 6.65 -13.23 1.30
CA GLY A 117 5.95 -13.40 0.02
C GLY A 117 5.81 -12.09 -0.79
N MET A 118 6.40 -11.00 -0.36
CA MET A 118 6.30 -9.73 -1.11
C MET A 118 7.16 -9.79 -2.37
N LYS A 119 6.68 -9.19 -3.46
CA LYS A 119 7.31 -9.21 -4.79
C LYS A 119 8.00 -7.92 -5.18
N TYR A 120 7.68 -6.84 -4.48
CA TYR A 120 8.29 -5.53 -4.65
C TYR A 120 8.45 -4.84 -3.31
N VAL A 121 9.38 -3.89 -3.26
CA VAL A 121 9.60 -3.02 -2.11
C VAL A 121 9.57 -1.58 -2.61
N THR A 122 8.82 -0.72 -1.95
CA THR A 122 8.78 0.73 -2.19
C THR A 122 9.47 1.42 -1.03
N LEU A 123 10.66 1.97 -1.26
CA LEU A 123 11.44 2.69 -0.24
C LEU A 123 11.36 4.21 -0.46
N THR A 124 11.20 4.97 0.62
CA THR A 124 11.32 6.44 0.61
C THR A 124 12.70 6.88 0.13
N SER A 125 12.83 7.22 -1.15
CA SER A 125 14.04 7.87 -1.68
C SER A 125 14.21 9.26 -1.07
N ARG A 126 13.09 9.92 -0.76
CA ARG A 126 12.98 11.20 -0.08
C ARG A 126 11.57 11.37 0.46
N HIS A 127 11.44 11.83 1.71
CA HIS A 127 10.16 12.20 2.32
C HIS A 127 10.00 13.73 2.43
N HIS A 128 8.89 14.21 2.97
CA HIS A 128 8.56 15.64 3.05
C HIS A 128 9.59 16.51 3.80
N ASP A 129 10.43 15.90 4.64
CA ASP A 129 11.56 16.56 5.31
C ASP A 129 12.69 16.97 4.35
N GLY A 130 12.57 16.59 3.07
CA GLY A 130 13.50 16.96 2.03
C GLY A 130 14.79 16.13 2.01
N PHE A 131 15.04 15.26 2.99
CA PHE A 131 16.30 14.52 3.08
C PHE A 131 16.32 13.36 2.09
N SER A 132 17.32 13.35 1.20
CA SER A 132 17.43 12.34 0.14
C SER A 132 18.30 11.16 0.60
N LEU A 133 17.81 9.93 0.49
CA LEU A 133 18.54 8.70 0.83
C LEU A 133 19.51 8.23 -0.27
N TYR A 134 19.79 9.08 -1.24
CA TYR A 134 20.59 8.79 -2.42
C TYR A 134 21.54 9.93 -2.73
N ASP A 135 22.62 9.70 -3.50
CA ASP A 135 23.53 10.76 -3.92
C ASP A 135 22.82 11.69 -4.91
N THR A 136 22.56 12.93 -4.51
CA THR A 136 21.86 13.90 -5.35
C THR A 136 22.77 14.56 -6.40
N ARG A 137 24.06 14.21 -6.43
CA ARG A 137 25.08 14.68 -7.40
C ARG A 137 25.12 16.21 -7.54
N GLY A 138 25.04 16.90 -6.41
CA GLY A 138 25.11 18.35 -6.34
C GLY A 138 23.79 19.08 -6.59
N LEU A 139 22.67 18.38 -6.81
CA LEU A 139 21.35 19.00 -6.83
C LEU A 139 20.95 19.54 -5.45
N SER A 140 21.47 18.93 -4.38
CA SER A 140 21.31 19.34 -2.98
C SER A 140 22.55 18.92 -2.19
N THR A 141 22.76 19.53 -1.02
CA THR A 141 23.68 18.99 0.00
C THR A 141 22.90 18.37 1.16
N TRP A 142 21.57 18.31 1.06
CA TRP A 142 20.66 17.72 2.03
C TRP A 142 20.34 16.28 1.64
N ASP A 143 21.38 15.45 1.66
CA ASP A 143 21.32 14.04 1.28
C ASP A 143 22.22 13.17 2.15
N VAL A 144 22.08 11.85 1.97
CA VAL A 144 22.73 10.84 2.80
C VAL A 144 24.25 10.78 2.61
N THR A 145 24.78 11.18 1.45
CA THR A 145 26.22 11.17 1.22
C THR A 145 26.96 12.27 1.97
N HIS A 146 26.25 13.37 2.28
CA HIS A 146 26.71 14.44 3.16
C HIS A 146 26.40 14.19 4.65
N SER A 147 25.79 13.05 4.98
CA SER A 147 25.46 12.63 6.34
C SER A 147 26.52 11.68 6.90
N ALA A 148 26.38 11.29 8.17
CA ALA A 148 27.31 10.36 8.82
C ALA A 148 27.29 8.93 8.27
N ALA A 149 26.28 8.58 7.47
CA ALA A 149 26.23 7.31 6.73
C ALA A 149 27.24 7.30 5.59
N GLY A 150 27.50 8.46 4.95
CA GLY A 150 28.54 8.64 3.93
C GLY A 150 28.44 7.71 2.71
N ARG A 151 27.27 7.11 2.46
CA ARG A 151 27.04 6.14 1.39
C ARG A 151 25.65 6.25 0.80
N ASP A 152 25.51 5.87 -0.45
CA ASP A 152 24.23 5.86 -1.17
C ASP A 152 23.36 4.66 -0.74
N LEU A 153 22.25 4.92 -0.05
CA LEU A 153 21.37 3.88 0.48
C LEU A 153 20.34 3.40 -0.55
N ILE A 154 19.98 4.23 -1.53
CA ILE A 154 19.09 3.79 -2.63
C ILE A 154 19.83 2.90 -3.61
N LEU A 155 21.13 3.10 -3.83
CA LEU A 155 21.95 2.17 -4.61
C LEU A 155 22.02 0.80 -3.95
N ASP A 156 22.39 0.72 -2.65
CA ASP A 156 22.41 -0.53 -1.85
C ASP A 156 21.03 -1.21 -1.90
N PHE A 157 19.95 -0.45 -1.70
CA PHE A 157 18.58 -0.93 -1.81
C PHE A 157 18.28 -1.57 -3.17
N CYS A 158 18.55 -0.87 -4.27
CA CYS A 158 18.22 -1.33 -5.61
C CYS A 158 19.02 -2.59 -5.98
N GLU A 159 20.32 -2.63 -5.63
CA GLU A 159 21.17 -3.80 -5.85
C GLU A 159 20.74 -4.99 -5.00
N GLY A 160 20.41 -4.77 -3.73
CA GLY A 160 19.91 -5.79 -2.82
C GLY A 160 18.60 -6.41 -3.28
N CYS A 161 17.66 -5.59 -3.74
CA CYS A 161 16.40 -6.04 -4.34
C CYS A 161 16.65 -6.91 -5.57
N ARG A 162 17.47 -6.45 -6.52
CA ARG A 162 17.84 -7.22 -7.72
C ARG A 162 18.49 -8.55 -7.37
N ALA A 163 19.40 -8.58 -6.40
CA ALA A 163 20.09 -9.79 -5.97
C ALA A 163 19.14 -10.86 -5.38
N GLU A 164 17.99 -10.46 -4.85
CA GLU A 164 17.02 -11.37 -4.24
C GLU A 164 15.81 -11.67 -5.15
N GLY A 165 15.75 -11.05 -6.34
CA GLY A 165 14.64 -11.17 -7.27
C GLY A 165 13.37 -10.44 -6.81
N VAL A 166 13.55 -9.34 -6.08
CA VAL A 166 12.46 -8.45 -5.61
C VAL A 166 12.54 -7.16 -6.41
N VAL A 167 11.40 -6.64 -6.85
CA VAL A 167 11.35 -5.44 -7.69
C VAL A 167 11.56 -4.18 -6.83
N PRO A 168 12.59 -3.35 -7.07
CA PRO A 168 12.77 -2.10 -6.35
C PRO A 168 11.84 -1.02 -6.92
N MET A 169 11.10 -0.35 -6.05
CA MET A 169 10.30 0.84 -6.34
C MET A 169 10.72 1.97 -5.39
N LEU A 170 10.52 3.21 -5.83
CA LEU A 170 10.94 4.39 -5.09
C LEU A 170 9.72 5.24 -4.74
N TYR A 171 9.52 5.50 -3.47
CA TYR A 171 8.67 6.60 -3.04
C TYR A 171 9.41 7.91 -3.24
N CYS A 172 8.75 8.88 -3.84
CA CYS A 172 9.27 10.21 -4.11
C CYS A 172 8.25 11.25 -3.66
N THR A 173 8.61 12.07 -2.67
CA THR A 173 7.76 13.20 -2.36
C THR A 173 7.84 14.31 -3.41
N THR A 174 6.73 15.02 -3.59
CA THR A 174 6.66 16.30 -4.30
C THR A 174 6.53 17.49 -3.35
N LEU A 175 6.19 17.25 -2.08
CA LEU A 175 6.18 18.24 -1.01
C LEU A 175 7.58 18.35 -0.40
N ASP A 176 8.04 19.57 -0.11
CA ASP A 176 9.28 19.77 0.62
C ASP A 176 9.14 20.88 1.67
N TRP A 177 9.41 20.53 2.93
CA TRP A 177 9.34 21.46 4.06
C TRP A 177 10.60 22.30 4.28
N ILE A 178 11.72 21.95 3.64
CA ILE A 178 13.04 22.54 3.91
C ILE A 178 13.61 23.26 2.68
N GLU A 179 13.37 22.76 1.47
CA GLU A 179 13.84 23.33 0.20
C GLU A 179 13.21 24.71 -0.05
N PRO A 180 13.97 25.82 0.03
CA PRO A 180 13.40 27.16 -0.06
C PRO A 180 12.70 27.45 -1.38
N ARG A 181 13.13 26.81 -2.49
CA ARG A 181 12.47 26.95 -3.80
C ARG A 181 11.00 26.53 -3.74
N PHE A 182 10.62 25.56 -2.90
CA PHE A 182 9.24 25.09 -2.78
C PHE A 182 8.24 26.22 -2.51
N GLU A 183 8.63 27.18 -1.67
CA GLU A 183 7.80 28.35 -1.34
C GLU A 183 8.19 29.62 -2.10
N LYS A 184 9.49 29.79 -2.41
CA LYS A 184 10.00 31.07 -2.94
C LYS A 184 10.13 31.10 -4.45
N ASP A 185 10.29 29.96 -5.11
CA ASP A 185 10.51 29.85 -6.55
C ASP A 185 9.95 28.53 -7.09
N TRP A 186 8.64 28.54 -7.33
CA TRP A 186 7.90 27.36 -7.78
C TRP A 186 8.48 26.74 -9.05
N LYS A 187 8.87 27.57 -10.02
CA LYS A 187 9.41 27.08 -11.30
C LYS A 187 10.75 26.39 -11.10
N ALA A 188 11.66 26.98 -10.31
CA ALA A 188 12.94 26.35 -9.99
C ALA A 188 12.76 25.06 -9.17
N TYR A 189 11.74 24.99 -8.30
CA TYR A 189 11.42 23.77 -7.57
C TYR A 189 10.93 22.65 -8.50
N GLN A 190 10.09 22.97 -9.48
CA GLN A 190 9.61 22.01 -10.46
C GLN A 190 10.73 21.46 -11.35
N GLU A 191 11.67 22.31 -11.75
CA GLU A 191 12.89 21.90 -12.46
C GLU A 191 13.78 21.02 -11.59
N TYR A 192 13.91 21.34 -10.30
CA TYR A 192 14.63 20.53 -9.33
C TYR A 192 14.00 19.14 -9.15
N LEU A 193 12.69 19.04 -8.98
CA LEU A 193 11.97 17.77 -8.89
C LEU A 193 12.20 16.90 -10.12
N ARG A 194 12.07 17.47 -11.33
CA ARG A 194 12.34 16.74 -12.58
C ARG A 194 13.79 16.29 -12.70
N SER A 195 14.74 17.11 -12.27
CA SER A 195 16.16 16.77 -12.30
C SER A 195 16.48 15.63 -11.33
N SER A 196 15.90 15.67 -10.12
CA SER A 196 15.94 14.62 -9.12
C SER A 196 15.37 13.30 -9.66
N ILE A 197 14.18 13.32 -10.25
CA ILE A 197 13.58 12.11 -10.85
C ILE A 197 14.40 11.59 -12.03
N LYS A 198 14.92 12.47 -12.89
CA LYS A 198 15.81 12.07 -13.99
C LYS A 198 17.04 11.33 -13.45
N LEU A 199 17.65 11.83 -12.37
CA LEU A 199 18.79 11.20 -11.74
C LEU A 199 18.44 9.77 -11.25
N LEU A 200 17.32 9.64 -10.51
CA LEU A 200 16.83 8.32 -10.08
C LEU A 200 16.56 7.38 -11.26
N CYS A 201 16.02 7.91 -12.38
CA CYS A 201 15.79 7.12 -13.59
C CYS A 201 17.07 6.69 -14.32
N THR A 202 18.20 7.37 -14.15
CA THR A 202 19.38 7.16 -15.00
C THR A 202 20.55 6.50 -14.28
N GLU A 203 20.61 6.58 -12.95
CA GLU A 203 21.79 6.17 -12.18
C GLU A 203 21.61 4.91 -11.34
N TYR A 204 20.38 4.42 -11.16
CA TYR A 204 20.07 3.32 -10.23
C TYR A 204 19.66 2.00 -10.93
N GLY A 205 19.86 1.94 -12.25
CA GLY A 205 19.44 0.82 -13.10
C GLY A 205 17.92 0.76 -13.30
N PRO A 206 17.36 -0.39 -13.72
CA PRO A 206 15.91 -0.55 -13.86
C PRO A 206 15.19 -0.38 -12.53
N ILE A 207 14.18 0.51 -12.52
CA ILE A 207 13.29 0.76 -11.37
C ILE A 207 11.89 0.27 -11.73
N GLY A 208 11.25 -0.48 -10.83
CA GLY A 208 9.93 -1.05 -11.05
C GLY A 208 8.80 -0.03 -11.01
N GLY A 209 8.98 1.08 -10.30
CA GLY A 209 7.99 2.13 -10.21
C GLY A 209 8.40 3.31 -9.33
N PHE A 210 7.72 4.42 -9.56
CA PHE A 210 7.80 5.65 -8.78
C PHE A 210 6.44 5.90 -8.11
N TRP A 211 6.45 6.03 -6.80
CA TRP A 211 5.28 6.24 -5.95
C TRP A 211 5.31 7.66 -5.39
N PHE A 212 4.47 8.54 -5.92
CA PHE A 212 4.48 9.97 -5.63
C PHE A 212 3.51 10.35 -4.52
N ASP A 213 3.90 11.34 -3.71
CA ASP A 213 3.05 11.89 -2.65
C ASP A 213 3.43 13.32 -2.25
N GLY A 214 2.43 14.10 -1.85
CA GLY A 214 2.59 15.50 -1.45
C GLY A 214 1.93 16.52 -2.39
N ASN A 215 1.39 16.10 -3.55
CA ASN A 215 0.74 17.02 -4.49
C ASN A 215 -0.46 17.76 -3.87
N TRP A 216 -1.12 17.11 -2.90
CA TRP A 216 -2.23 17.67 -2.14
C TRP A 216 -1.85 18.93 -1.33
N SER A 217 -0.55 19.19 -1.11
CA SER A 217 -0.07 20.34 -0.33
C SER A 217 -0.27 21.69 -1.04
N LYS A 218 -0.34 21.70 -2.37
CA LYS A 218 -0.71 22.86 -3.19
C LYS A 218 -1.80 22.45 -4.19
N PRO A 219 -3.07 22.36 -3.78
CA PRO A 219 -4.15 21.76 -4.58
C PRO A 219 -4.51 22.55 -5.85
N ASN A 220 -4.18 23.85 -5.88
CA ASN A 220 -4.45 24.74 -7.01
C ASN A 220 -3.20 25.00 -7.88
N ALA A 221 -2.06 24.41 -7.53
CA ALA A 221 -0.83 24.60 -8.30
C ALA A 221 -0.78 23.63 -9.49
N ASP A 222 -0.19 24.09 -10.59
CA ASP A 222 0.22 23.19 -11.66
C ASP A 222 1.49 22.46 -11.22
N TRP A 223 1.33 21.17 -10.95
CA TRP A 223 2.41 20.26 -10.58
C TRP A 223 3.25 19.81 -11.79
N GLU A 224 2.96 20.29 -13.00
CA GLU A 224 3.65 19.96 -14.25
C GLU A 224 3.79 18.43 -14.43
N THR A 225 2.75 17.69 -14.01
CA THR A 225 2.80 16.23 -13.90
C THR A 225 3.07 15.55 -15.25
N ASP A 226 2.59 16.11 -16.36
CA ASP A 226 2.90 15.60 -17.70
C ASP A 226 4.41 15.68 -18.00
N ALA A 227 5.06 16.79 -17.62
CA ALA A 227 6.51 16.93 -17.79
C ALA A 227 7.28 16.00 -16.86
N LEU A 228 6.84 15.86 -15.61
CA LEU A 228 7.45 14.96 -14.62
C LEU A 228 7.35 13.49 -15.05
N TYR A 229 6.15 13.04 -15.41
CA TYR A 229 5.90 11.68 -15.86
C TYR A 229 6.53 11.40 -17.23
N GLY A 230 6.60 12.42 -18.09
CA GLY A 230 7.35 12.36 -19.35
C GLY A 230 8.84 12.03 -19.16
N VAL A 231 9.48 12.50 -18.08
CA VAL A 231 10.85 12.09 -17.73
C VAL A 231 10.92 10.58 -17.46
N ILE A 232 10.01 10.06 -16.63
CA ILE A 232 9.97 8.61 -16.33
C ILE A 232 9.73 7.82 -17.60
N ARG A 233 8.74 8.19 -18.42
CA ARG A 233 8.44 7.50 -19.68
C ARG A 233 9.61 7.50 -20.65
N LYS A 234 10.42 8.57 -20.66
CA LYS A 234 11.60 8.67 -21.52
C LYS A 234 12.74 7.73 -21.09
N TYR A 235 13.03 7.64 -19.79
CA TYR A 235 14.22 6.93 -19.31
C TYR A 235 13.92 5.55 -18.70
N GLN A 236 12.71 5.33 -18.21
CA GLN A 236 12.23 4.11 -17.56
C GLN A 236 10.80 3.78 -18.05
N PRO A 237 10.61 3.48 -19.35
CA PRO A 237 9.27 3.32 -19.95
C PRO A 237 8.42 2.21 -19.30
N GLU A 238 9.08 1.20 -18.71
CA GLU A 238 8.42 0.09 -18.04
C GLU A 238 8.12 0.33 -16.55
N ALA A 239 8.64 1.41 -15.96
CA ALA A 239 8.38 1.76 -14.57
C ALA A 239 6.93 2.19 -14.39
N LEU A 240 6.31 1.74 -13.30
CA LEU A 240 4.99 2.21 -12.91
C LEU A 240 5.04 3.65 -12.45
N ILE A 241 4.01 4.40 -12.77
CA ILE A 241 3.75 5.72 -12.19
C ILE A 241 2.55 5.57 -11.27
N ILE A 242 2.77 5.77 -9.97
CA ILE A 242 1.76 5.67 -8.93
C ILE A 242 1.72 7.03 -8.24
N ASN A 243 0.53 7.55 -7.99
CA ASN A 243 0.36 8.82 -7.28
C ASN A 243 -0.65 8.64 -6.16
N ASN A 244 -0.25 9.02 -4.95
CA ASN A 244 -1.09 8.89 -3.77
C ASN A 244 -2.35 9.73 -3.90
N THR A 245 -3.50 9.07 -3.79
CA THR A 245 -4.80 9.72 -3.72
C THR A 245 -5.15 10.17 -2.30
N GLY A 246 -4.39 9.74 -1.29
CA GLY A 246 -4.67 10.01 0.10
C GLY A 246 -5.91 9.29 0.63
N ILE A 247 -6.21 9.53 1.91
CA ILE A 247 -7.35 8.92 2.63
C ILE A 247 -8.71 9.37 2.07
N GLY A 248 -8.80 10.59 1.54
CA GLY A 248 -10.08 11.21 1.13
C GLY A 248 -10.52 10.93 -0.32
N ALA A 249 -9.68 10.29 -1.13
CA ALA A 249 -9.93 10.09 -2.56
C ALA A 249 -9.48 8.73 -3.07
N GLY A 250 -9.51 7.70 -2.21
CA GLY A 250 -9.14 6.33 -2.55
C GLY A 250 -9.79 5.86 -3.87
N GLY A 251 -8.98 5.30 -4.77
CA GLY A 251 -9.43 4.77 -6.05
C GLY A 251 -9.69 5.80 -7.15
N LYS A 252 -9.54 7.12 -6.89
CA LYS A 252 -9.73 8.12 -7.94
C LYS A 252 -8.62 8.05 -8.99
N ILE A 253 -9.01 8.11 -10.25
CA ILE A 253 -8.08 8.14 -11.38
C ILE A 253 -7.79 9.60 -11.73
N GLY A 254 -6.49 9.94 -11.78
CA GLY A 254 -6.00 11.29 -12.08
C GLY A 254 -5.41 11.38 -13.48
N ASN A 255 -4.16 11.86 -13.55
CA ASN A 255 -3.39 12.01 -14.79
C ASN A 255 -3.37 10.69 -15.61
N PRO A 256 -3.58 10.73 -16.95
CA PRO A 256 -3.58 9.54 -17.82
C PRO A 256 -2.30 8.69 -17.79
N GLU A 257 -1.17 9.28 -17.42
CA GLU A 257 0.09 8.55 -17.31
C GLU A 257 0.16 7.62 -16.09
N ILE A 258 -0.70 7.79 -15.09
CA ILE A 258 -0.75 6.94 -13.89
C ILE A 258 -1.10 5.51 -14.28
N ASP A 259 -0.38 4.54 -13.72
CA ASP A 259 -0.57 3.10 -13.91
C ASP A 259 -1.31 2.44 -12.74
N SER A 260 -1.28 3.03 -11.55
CA SER A 260 -2.04 2.59 -10.38
C SER A 260 -2.59 3.77 -9.57
N THR A 261 -3.84 3.64 -9.12
CA THR A 261 -4.41 4.48 -8.06
C THR A 261 -4.28 3.78 -6.72
N THR A 262 -4.49 4.51 -5.63
CA THR A 262 -4.21 4.05 -4.27
C THR A 262 -5.44 4.05 -3.38
N PHE A 263 -5.42 3.24 -2.32
CA PHE A 263 -6.39 3.28 -1.23
C PHE A 263 -5.61 3.39 0.09
N GLU A 264 -5.35 4.62 0.53
CA GLU A 264 -4.53 4.85 1.73
C GLU A 264 -5.30 4.49 3.01
N ARG A 265 -4.86 3.43 3.69
CA ARG A 265 -5.46 2.90 4.93
C ARG A 265 -6.98 2.62 4.83
N GLY A 266 -7.48 2.51 3.60
CA GLY A 266 -8.87 2.20 3.27
C GLY A 266 -8.94 0.91 2.48
N ARG A 267 -9.91 0.04 2.82
CA ARG A 267 -10.12 -1.20 2.09
C ARG A 267 -10.56 -0.89 0.65
N PRO A 268 -9.90 -1.46 -0.37
CA PRO A 268 -10.21 -1.18 -1.76
C PRO A 268 -11.57 -1.75 -2.17
N GLU A 269 -12.24 -1.05 -3.08
CA GLU A 269 -13.36 -1.59 -3.86
C GLU A 269 -12.90 -1.82 -5.30
N PRO A 270 -13.59 -2.67 -6.08
CA PRO A 270 -13.30 -2.81 -7.50
C PRO A 270 -13.34 -1.45 -8.22
N ILE A 271 -12.22 -1.08 -8.84
CA ILE A 271 -12.14 0.18 -9.60
C ILE A 271 -13.01 0.06 -10.86
N ASP A 272 -13.98 0.96 -11.01
CA ASP A 272 -14.70 1.14 -12.26
C ASP A 272 -13.79 1.83 -13.28
N ARG A 273 -13.52 1.14 -14.38
CA ARG A 273 -12.61 1.59 -15.44
C ARG A 273 -13.35 1.89 -16.74
N ARG A 274 -14.69 1.77 -16.76
CA ARG A 274 -15.49 1.97 -17.97
C ARG A 274 -15.34 3.40 -18.47
N GLY A 275 -15.09 3.55 -19.76
CA GLY A 275 -14.92 4.86 -20.39
C GLY A 275 -13.62 5.59 -20.03
N HIS A 276 -12.75 5.00 -19.21
CA HIS A 276 -11.43 5.57 -18.96
C HIS A 276 -10.50 5.34 -20.16
N PRO A 277 -9.62 6.31 -20.50
CA PRO A 277 -8.72 6.20 -21.64
C PRO A 277 -7.63 5.13 -21.45
N LYS A 278 -7.40 4.69 -20.21
CA LYS A 278 -6.34 3.76 -19.84
C LYS A 278 -6.78 2.89 -18.66
N TYR A 279 -6.35 1.63 -18.67
CA TYR A 279 -6.54 0.74 -17.54
C TYR A 279 -5.56 1.09 -16.41
N VAL A 280 -6.08 1.26 -15.20
CA VAL A 280 -5.34 1.63 -13.99
C VAL A 280 -5.51 0.53 -12.93
N ALA A 281 -4.42 0.07 -12.33
CA ALA A 281 -4.47 -0.88 -11.21
C ALA A 281 -4.90 -0.19 -9.90
N GLY A 282 -5.26 -0.99 -8.90
CA GLY A 282 -5.48 -0.52 -7.54
C GLY A 282 -4.40 -1.05 -6.59
N GLU A 283 -3.97 -0.22 -5.66
CA GLU A 283 -3.07 -0.62 -4.57
C GLU A 283 -3.53 -0.04 -3.24
N MET A 284 -3.77 -0.87 -2.25
CA MET A 284 -3.97 -0.42 -0.87
C MET A 284 -2.62 -0.26 -0.19
N CYS A 285 -2.26 0.94 0.25
CA CYS A 285 -1.12 1.12 1.15
C CYS A 285 -1.61 1.13 2.60
N HIS A 286 -0.96 0.37 3.47
CA HIS A 286 -1.37 0.23 4.87
C HIS A 286 -0.18 0.13 5.82
N THR A 287 -0.40 0.46 7.09
CA THR A 287 0.58 0.48 8.15
C THR A 287 0.37 -0.69 9.11
N LEU A 288 1.45 -1.31 9.58
CA LEU A 288 1.37 -2.35 10.60
C LEU A 288 0.93 -1.78 11.96
N ASN A 289 1.18 -0.51 12.23
CA ASN A 289 0.67 0.22 13.40
C ASN A 289 -0.03 1.52 12.93
N PHE A 290 -0.05 2.59 13.72
CA PHE A 290 -0.67 3.86 13.33
C PHE A 290 0.22 4.76 12.47
N HIS A 291 1.52 4.51 12.39
CA HIS A 291 2.51 5.39 11.77
C HIS A 291 3.19 4.73 10.56
N TRP A 292 3.68 5.54 9.62
CA TRP A 292 4.49 5.05 8.50
C TRP A 292 5.95 4.94 8.94
N GLY A 293 6.55 6.04 9.40
CA GLY A 293 7.84 6.04 10.06
C GLY A 293 7.76 5.45 11.47
N ILE A 294 8.87 4.92 11.98
CA ILE A 294 8.93 4.31 13.32
C ILE A 294 8.41 5.26 14.41
N ALA A 295 7.60 4.70 15.31
CA ALA A 295 7.07 5.37 16.49
C ALA A 295 7.23 4.48 17.73
N GLU A 296 8.17 4.82 18.63
CA GLU A 296 8.57 3.96 19.76
C GLU A 296 7.45 3.63 20.75
N ARG A 297 6.44 4.50 20.83
CA ARG A 297 5.31 4.35 21.76
C ARG A 297 4.02 3.90 21.09
N ASP A 298 4.08 3.47 19.84
CA ASP A 298 2.94 2.89 19.14
C ASP A 298 2.95 1.37 19.26
N PHE A 299 2.24 0.87 20.26
CA PHE A 299 2.11 -0.57 20.50
C PHE A 299 0.94 -1.21 19.74
N ASN A 300 0.15 -0.42 19.01
CA ASN A 300 -1.11 -0.88 18.43
C ASN A 300 -0.88 -1.51 17.05
N TYR A 301 -0.11 -2.61 17.04
CA TYR A 301 0.20 -3.36 15.84
C TYR A 301 -0.96 -4.25 15.39
N LEU A 302 -1.07 -4.43 14.07
CA LEU A 302 -1.86 -5.48 13.47
C LEU A 302 -1.30 -6.86 13.88
N SER A 303 -2.16 -7.87 13.77
CA SER A 303 -1.80 -9.27 13.93
C SER A 303 -1.50 -9.89 12.56
N PRO A 304 -0.82 -11.05 12.49
CA PRO A 304 -0.70 -11.79 11.22
C PRO A 304 -2.05 -12.05 10.57
N ALA A 305 -3.08 -12.33 11.37
CA ALA A 305 -4.44 -12.57 10.90
C ALA A 305 -5.01 -11.36 10.17
N HIS A 306 -4.90 -10.16 10.73
CA HIS A 306 -5.38 -8.96 10.06
C HIS A 306 -4.66 -8.72 8.72
N VAL A 307 -3.35 -8.92 8.64
CA VAL A 307 -2.63 -8.74 7.37
C VAL A 307 -3.04 -9.76 6.31
N ILE A 308 -3.28 -11.02 6.70
CA ILE A 308 -3.83 -12.04 5.79
C ILE A 308 -5.21 -11.63 5.27
N GLU A 309 -6.09 -11.16 6.16
CA GLU A 309 -7.43 -10.72 5.77
C GLU A 309 -7.40 -9.48 4.86
N GLU A 310 -6.55 -8.50 5.13
CA GLU A 310 -6.36 -7.32 4.26
C GLU A 310 -5.83 -7.73 2.88
N LEU A 311 -4.87 -8.67 2.83
CA LEU A 311 -4.36 -9.18 1.56
C LEU A 311 -5.47 -9.89 0.77
N CYS A 312 -6.22 -10.79 1.41
CA CYS A 312 -7.36 -11.46 0.79
C CYS A 312 -8.39 -10.47 0.24
N GLY A 313 -8.73 -9.45 1.02
CA GLY A 313 -9.69 -8.45 0.59
C GLY A 313 -9.18 -7.55 -0.54
N CYS A 314 -7.90 -7.18 -0.55
CA CYS A 314 -7.28 -6.53 -1.71
C CYS A 314 -7.40 -7.40 -2.95
N ARG A 315 -7.09 -8.71 -2.84
CA ARG A 315 -7.22 -9.64 -3.97
C ARG A 315 -8.65 -9.82 -4.43
N ARG A 316 -9.62 -9.83 -3.51
CA ARG A 316 -11.06 -9.83 -3.83
C ARG A 316 -11.45 -8.60 -4.66
N ALA A 317 -10.92 -7.43 -4.34
CA ALA A 317 -11.18 -6.17 -5.07
C ALA A 317 -10.38 -6.02 -6.36
N GLY A 318 -9.44 -6.92 -6.66
CA GLY A 318 -8.52 -6.79 -7.80
C GLY A 318 -7.42 -5.76 -7.57
N ALA A 319 -7.05 -5.52 -6.32
CA ALA A 319 -5.99 -4.61 -5.91
C ALA A 319 -4.77 -5.36 -5.35
N ASN A 320 -3.64 -4.67 -5.32
CA ASN A 320 -2.45 -5.08 -4.58
C ASN A 320 -2.52 -4.56 -3.14
N LEU A 321 -1.78 -5.20 -2.23
CA LEU A 321 -1.52 -4.69 -0.88
C LEU A 321 -0.06 -4.27 -0.76
N LEU A 322 0.18 -3.04 -0.29
CA LEU A 322 1.49 -2.48 0.02
C LEU A 322 1.56 -2.25 1.53
N MET A 323 2.19 -3.19 2.26
CA MET A 323 2.22 -3.17 3.73
C MET A 323 3.51 -2.55 4.26
N ASN A 324 3.39 -1.54 5.11
CA ASN A 324 4.50 -0.74 5.58
C ASN A 324 5.25 -1.33 6.78
N VAL A 325 6.57 -1.15 6.75
CA VAL A 325 7.47 -1.25 7.89
C VAL A 325 8.16 0.09 8.15
N GLY A 326 8.47 0.37 9.42
CA GLY A 326 9.20 1.57 9.85
C GLY A 326 10.55 1.19 10.46
N PRO A 327 11.66 1.19 9.68
CA PRO A 327 12.96 0.79 10.19
C PRO A 327 13.45 1.67 11.34
N THR A 328 14.30 1.07 12.19
CA THR A 328 15.02 1.77 13.27
C THR A 328 15.95 2.85 12.71
N ALA A 329 16.47 3.73 13.57
CA ALA A 329 17.48 4.72 13.17
C ALA A 329 18.72 4.11 12.48
N SER A 330 19.15 2.91 12.91
CA SER A 330 20.26 2.18 12.29
C SER A 330 19.89 1.52 10.96
N GLY A 331 18.60 1.39 10.63
CA GLY A 331 18.10 0.84 9.38
C GLY A 331 17.63 -0.61 9.43
N ALA A 332 17.52 -1.20 10.63
CA ALA A 332 16.97 -2.53 10.81
C ALA A 332 15.43 -2.51 10.74
N VAL A 333 14.83 -3.51 10.08
CA VAL A 333 13.38 -3.76 10.18
C VAL A 333 13.08 -4.25 11.60
N PRO A 334 12.10 -3.66 12.32
CA PRO A 334 11.76 -4.09 13.67
C PRO A 334 11.40 -5.58 13.75
N ASP A 335 11.84 -6.24 14.82
CA ASP A 335 11.71 -7.70 14.96
C ASP A 335 10.26 -8.19 14.91
N TYR A 336 9.33 -7.46 15.55
CA TYR A 336 7.91 -7.81 15.52
C TYR A 336 7.35 -7.73 14.10
N GLU A 337 7.62 -6.64 13.37
CA GLU A 337 7.15 -6.44 11.99
C GLU A 337 7.69 -7.56 11.08
N LYS A 338 8.99 -7.86 11.19
CA LYS A 338 9.65 -8.94 10.44
C LYS A 338 9.05 -10.32 10.76
N ALA A 339 8.84 -10.64 12.04
CA ALA A 339 8.29 -11.93 12.46
C ALA A 339 6.82 -12.11 12.05
N LEU A 340 6.02 -11.05 12.18
CA LEU A 340 4.62 -11.04 11.76
C LEU A 340 4.50 -11.26 10.25
N LEU A 341 5.25 -10.51 9.44
CA LEU A 341 5.21 -10.63 7.98
C LEU A 341 5.70 -12.01 7.52
N ALA A 342 6.67 -12.61 8.22
CA ALA A 342 7.09 -13.99 7.95
C ALA A 342 5.95 -15.01 8.14
N ARG A 343 5.02 -14.79 9.08
CA ARG A 343 3.82 -15.63 9.24
C ARG A 343 2.82 -15.47 8.10
N VAL A 344 2.69 -14.27 7.56
CA VAL A 344 1.92 -14.04 6.32
C VAL A 344 2.54 -14.84 5.17
N GLY A 345 3.87 -14.81 5.04
CA GLY A 345 4.59 -15.62 4.06
C GLY A 345 4.45 -17.14 4.25
N ASP A 346 4.38 -17.63 5.50
CA ASP A 346 4.04 -19.03 5.80
C ASP A 346 2.63 -19.38 5.26
N TRP A 347 1.64 -18.51 5.49
CA TRP A 347 0.27 -18.69 5.01
C TRP A 347 0.19 -18.70 3.47
N ILE A 348 0.87 -17.77 2.79
CA ILE A 348 0.89 -17.73 1.31
C ILE A 348 1.47 -19.03 0.74
N ARG A 349 2.59 -19.52 1.28
CA ARG A 349 3.22 -20.77 0.82
C ARG A 349 2.33 -21.98 1.02
N MET A 350 1.62 -22.05 2.14
CA MET A 350 0.64 -23.11 2.41
C MET A 350 -0.49 -23.13 1.37
N HIS A 351 -0.82 -21.99 0.79
CA HIS A 351 -1.88 -21.84 -0.21
C HIS A 351 -1.33 -21.70 -1.64
N GLY A 352 -0.24 -22.40 -1.97
CA GLY A 352 0.29 -22.51 -3.33
C GLY A 352 1.43 -21.56 -3.69
N GLY A 353 1.81 -20.65 -2.79
CA GLY A 353 2.97 -19.78 -3.00
C GLY A 353 2.86 -18.92 -4.25
N GLU A 354 3.95 -18.76 -4.98
CA GLU A 354 4.05 -17.84 -6.14
C GLU A 354 3.16 -18.23 -7.33
N GLU A 355 2.90 -19.53 -7.50
CA GLU A 355 1.98 -20.04 -8.53
C GLU A 355 0.53 -20.14 -8.02
N GLY A 356 0.30 -19.80 -6.75
CA GLY A 356 -0.98 -19.89 -6.10
C GLY A 356 -1.97 -18.78 -6.47
N PRO A 357 -3.21 -18.89 -5.98
CA PRO A 357 -4.30 -17.97 -6.28
C PRO A 357 -4.03 -16.53 -5.84
N MET A 358 -3.15 -16.29 -4.87
CA MET A 358 -2.85 -14.93 -4.42
C MET A 358 -2.20 -14.07 -5.51
N TYR A 359 -1.27 -14.63 -6.27
CA TYR A 359 -0.54 -13.91 -7.33
C TYR A 359 -1.14 -14.13 -8.71
N ARG A 360 -1.50 -15.38 -9.01
CA ARG A 360 -1.96 -15.78 -10.34
C ARG A 360 -3.48 -15.68 -10.48
N GLY A 361 -4.21 -15.87 -9.38
CA GLY A 361 -5.67 -15.75 -9.36
C GLY A 361 -6.13 -14.31 -9.61
N ARG A 362 -7.30 -14.17 -10.23
CA ARG A 362 -7.94 -12.89 -10.51
C ARG A 362 -9.38 -12.87 -9.99
N PRO A 363 -9.89 -11.70 -9.57
CA PRO A 363 -11.31 -11.55 -9.28
C PRO A 363 -12.15 -12.06 -10.45
N ASP A 364 -13.23 -12.74 -10.10
CA ASP A 364 -14.26 -13.16 -11.02
C ASP A 364 -15.62 -12.74 -10.42
N ARG A 365 -16.73 -13.07 -11.09
CA ARG A 365 -18.09 -12.81 -10.61
C ARG A 365 -18.47 -13.67 -9.38
N ILE A 366 -17.54 -14.46 -8.86
CA ILE A 366 -17.76 -15.45 -7.81
C ILE A 366 -17.92 -14.77 -6.46
N GLN A 367 -19.08 -14.96 -5.84
CA GLN A 367 -19.40 -14.40 -4.52
C GLN A 367 -19.75 -15.53 -3.56
N GLY A 368 -19.22 -15.47 -2.34
CA GLY A 368 -19.59 -16.35 -1.25
C GLY A 368 -20.45 -15.65 -0.20
N GLU A 369 -20.97 -16.41 0.76
CA GLU A 369 -21.70 -15.83 1.88
C GLU A 369 -20.77 -14.99 2.80
N GLY A 370 -21.27 -13.84 3.25
CA GLY A 370 -20.52 -12.99 4.18
C GLY A 370 -19.20 -12.48 3.56
N ARG A 371 -18.07 -12.89 4.15
CA ARG A 371 -16.73 -12.47 3.69
C ARG A 371 -16.13 -13.42 2.64
N ASP A 372 -16.73 -14.59 2.43
CA ASP A 372 -16.25 -15.61 1.51
C ASP A 372 -16.26 -15.09 0.06
N PHE A 373 -15.25 -15.46 -0.73
CA PHE A 373 -15.13 -15.02 -2.13
C PHE A 373 -14.36 -16.04 -2.98
N GLY A 374 -14.38 -15.85 -4.30
CA GLY A 374 -13.63 -16.70 -5.24
C GLY A 374 -12.64 -15.92 -6.09
N LEU A 375 -11.50 -16.54 -6.42
CA LEU A 375 -10.59 -16.12 -7.47
C LEU A 375 -10.53 -17.20 -8.56
N ARG A 376 -10.36 -16.77 -9.82
CA ARG A 376 -10.15 -17.66 -10.96
C ARG A 376 -8.69 -17.67 -11.38
N LEU A 377 -8.18 -18.86 -11.70
CA LEU A 377 -6.86 -19.08 -12.28
C LEU A 377 -6.99 -20.11 -13.40
N GLY A 378 -7.01 -19.64 -14.65
CA GLY A 378 -7.36 -20.49 -15.80
C GLY A 378 -8.77 -21.08 -15.64
N ASP A 379 -8.88 -22.39 -15.78
CA ASP A 379 -10.15 -23.12 -15.59
C ASP A 379 -10.46 -23.42 -14.11
N GLU A 380 -9.50 -23.19 -13.21
CA GLU A 380 -9.64 -23.48 -11.79
C GLU A 380 -10.25 -22.31 -11.02
N VAL A 381 -11.00 -22.66 -9.98
CA VAL A 381 -11.61 -21.70 -9.04
C VAL A 381 -11.07 -21.96 -7.65
N TYR A 382 -10.71 -20.89 -6.95
CA TYR A 382 -10.19 -20.92 -5.60
C TYR A 382 -11.13 -20.15 -4.68
N LEU A 383 -11.76 -20.84 -3.74
CA LEU A 383 -12.72 -20.28 -2.80
C LEU A 383 -12.05 -19.99 -1.47
N PHE A 384 -12.08 -18.73 -1.05
CA PHE A 384 -11.55 -18.25 0.21
C PHE A 384 -12.66 -18.26 1.25
N VAL A 385 -12.48 -19.05 2.31
CA VAL A 385 -13.49 -19.29 3.34
C VAL A 385 -13.01 -18.73 4.67
N PHE A 386 -13.80 -17.81 5.21
CA PHE A 386 -13.56 -17.07 6.43
C PHE A 386 -14.40 -17.62 7.58
N ASP A 387 -14.05 -17.17 8.78
CA ASP A 387 -14.83 -17.34 10.01
C ASP A 387 -15.00 -18.80 10.46
N LEU A 388 -14.21 -19.73 9.90
CA LEU A 388 -14.18 -21.13 10.30
C LEU A 388 -13.75 -21.28 11.76
N THR A 389 -14.35 -22.23 12.46
CA THR A 389 -13.97 -22.61 13.81
C THR A 389 -13.18 -23.90 13.83
N LEU A 390 -12.60 -24.25 14.98
CA LEU A 390 -12.01 -25.57 15.18
C LEU A 390 -13.05 -26.67 14.94
N THR A 391 -12.61 -27.76 14.33
CA THR A 391 -13.33 -29.03 14.28
C THR A 391 -13.23 -29.64 15.67
N ALA A 392 -14.10 -29.21 16.58
CA ALA A 392 -14.27 -29.83 17.88
C ALA A 392 -15.59 -30.60 17.89
N ASP A 393 -15.55 -31.81 18.41
CA ASP A 393 -16.76 -32.48 18.87
C ASP A 393 -17.32 -31.63 20.03
N THR A 394 -18.63 -31.49 20.11
CA THR A 394 -19.42 -30.76 21.14
C THR A 394 -19.84 -29.30 20.89
N ARG A 395 -21.17 -29.13 20.89
CA ARG A 395 -22.11 -28.12 21.45
C ARG A 395 -21.63 -26.77 22.05
N ALA A 396 -20.35 -26.44 22.12
CA ALA A 396 -19.84 -25.23 22.80
C ALA A 396 -19.71 -23.98 21.90
N HIS A 397 -19.86 -24.10 20.58
CA HIS A 397 -19.62 -23.00 19.62
C HIS A 397 -20.83 -22.65 18.73
N ALA A 398 -22.04 -22.85 19.23
CA ALA A 398 -23.30 -22.71 18.48
C ALA A 398 -23.62 -21.28 17.94
N LYS A 399 -22.73 -20.30 18.09
CA LYS A 399 -22.92 -18.91 17.59
C LYS A 399 -21.87 -18.46 16.57
N SER A 400 -20.92 -19.31 16.17
CA SER A 400 -19.88 -18.99 15.18
C SER A 400 -20.04 -19.87 13.93
N ARG A 401 -19.89 -19.29 12.73
CA ARG A 401 -19.99 -19.97 11.43
C ARG A 401 -18.85 -20.99 11.26
N GLY A 402 -18.96 -22.17 11.86
CA GLY A 402 -17.97 -23.24 11.78
C GLY A 402 -18.01 -24.05 10.48
N ALA A 403 -17.76 -25.35 10.60
CA ALA A 403 -17.97 -26.33 9.52
C ALA A 403 -19.43 -26.32 9.06
N GLY A 404 -19.67 -26.65 7.79
CA GLY A 404 -21.01 -26.71 7.22
C GLY A 404 -21.09 -26.17 5.79
N PRO A 405 -22.31 -26.09 5.23
CA PRO A 405 -22.53 -25.64 3.86
C PRO A 405 -22.17 -24.16 3.71
N ARG A 406 -21.46 -23.84 2.62
CA ARG A 406 -21.11 -22.48 2.18
C ARG A 406 -21.61 -22.28 0.77
N ARG A 407 -22.52 -21.33 0.57
CA ARG A 407 -23.03 -21.02 -0.76
C ARG A 407 -22.09 -20.06 -1.49
N PHE A 408 -21.83 -20.38 -2.75
CA PHE A 408 -21.16 -19.53 -3.72
C PHE A 408 -22.02 -19.39 -4.96
N SER A 409 -22.05 -18.19 -5.54
CA SER A 409 -22.76 -17.86 -6.78
C SER A 409 -21.81 -17.19 -7.77
N GLY A 410 -22.25 -17.02 -9.02
CA GLY A 410 -21.47 -16.36 -10.08
C GLY A 410 -20.30 -17.20 -10.61
N LEU A 411 -20.33 -18.52 -10.38
CA LEU A 411 -19.39 -19.43 -11.02
C LEU A 411 -19.66 -19.56 -12.51
N SER A 412 -18.65 -19.95 -13.28
CA SER A 412 -18.80 -20.38 -14.67
C SER A 412 -18.19 -21.76 -14.84
N GLY A 413 -19.05 -22.76 -15.09
CA GLY A 413 -18.63 -24.15 -15.33
C GLY A 413 -19.12 -25.12 -14.26
N LYS A 414 -18.84 -26.41 -14.46
CA LYS A 414 -19.15 -27.48 -13.49
C LYS A 414 -17.87 -28.00 -12.85
N PHE A 415 -17.91 -28.17 -11.54
CA PHE A 415 -16.80 -28.69 -10.74
C PHE A 415 -17.18 -30.04 -10.16
N LYS A 416 -16.24 -30.97 -10.15
CA LYS A 416 -16.46 -32.34 -9.63
C LYS A 416 -15.74 -32.58 -8.32
N LYS A 417 -14.67 -31.82 -8.06
CA LYS A 417 -13.81 -32.00 -6.90
C LYS A 417 -13.55 -30.67 -6.22
N ALA A 418 -13.46 -30.71 -4.90
CA ALA A 418 -13.02 -29.62 -4.07
C ALA A 418 -12.03 -30.14 -3.02
N HIS A 419 -10.94 -29.43 -2.81
CA HIS A 419 -9.94 -29.80 -1.79
C HIS A 419 -9.41 -28.55 -1.09
N TRP A 420 -9.16 -28.63 0.21
CA TRP A 420 -8.40 -27.58 0.88
C TRP A 420 -6.94 -27.57 0.44
N LEU A 421 -6.37 -26.39 0.19
CA LEU A 421 -4.96 -26.26 -0.20
C LEU A 421 -3.99 -26.53 0.96
N ASP A 422 -4.40 -26.24 2.20
CA ASP A 422 -3.53 -26.33 3.37
C ASP A 422 -3.15 -27.78 3.74
N ASN A 423 -4.09 -28.72 3.56
CA ASN A 423 -3.91 -30.12 3.97
C ASN A 423 -4.36 -31.16 2.92
N GLY A 424 -4.91 -30.75 1.77
CA GLY A 424 -5.39 -31.65 0.71
C GLY A 424 -6.70 -32.39 1.01
N GLU A 425 -7.35 -32.10 2.13
CA GLU A 425 -8.61 -32.72 2.53
C GLU A 425 -9.70 -32.50 1.48
N SER A 426 -10.36 -33.59 1.08
CA SER A 426 -11.43 -33.55 0.09
C SER A 426 -12.73 -33.04 0.69
N LEU A 427 -13.40 -32.14 -0.02
CA LEU A 427 -14.65 -31.51 0.40
C LEU A 427 -15.79 -32.00 -0.47
N LYS A 428 -16.94 -32.21 0.17
CA LYS A 428 -18.18 -32.46 -0.56
C LYS A 428 -18.66 -31.13 -1.16
N LEU A 429 -19.06 -31.17 -2.43
CA LEU A 429 -19.71 -30.06 -3.10
C LEU A 429 -21.04 -30.52 -3.70
N GLU A 430 -21.99 -29.61 -3.75
CA GLU A 430 -23.25 -29.75 -4.48
C GLU A 430 -23.35 -28.57 -5.43
N GLN A 431 -23.65 -28.81 -6.71
CA GLN A 431 -23.72 -27.74 -7.69
C GLN A 431 -25.02 -27.86 -8.48
N GLU A 432 -25.80 -26.78 -8.50
CA GLU A 432 -27.02 -26.69 -9.29
C GLU A 432 -26.74 -25.82 -10.52
N GLY A 433 -26.94 -26.41 -11.71
CA GLY A 433 -26.56 -25.75 -12.95
C GLY A 433 -25.06 -25.47 -13.04
N ASN A 434 -24.70 -24.27 -13.50
CA ASN A 434 -23.30 -23.85 -13.73
C ASN A 434 -22.93 -22.58 -12.94
N GLN A 435 -23.83 -22.05 -12.11
CA GLN A 435 -23.70 -20.72 -11.47
C GLN A 435 -23.66 -20.79 -9.95
N ASP A 436 -24.36 -21.75 -9.34
CA ASP A 436 -24.50 -21.87 -7.88
C ASP A 436 -23.84 -23.15 -7.38
N LEU A 437 -23.02 -23.04 -6.33
CA LEU A 437 -22.33 -24.15 -5.69
C LEU A 437 -22.45 -24.05 -4.16
N ILE A 438 -22.74 -25.17 -3.50
CA ILE A 438 -22.65 -25.34 -2.06
C ILE A 438 -21.41 -26.18 -1.75
N LEU A 439 -20.43 -25.58 -1.07
CA LEU A 439 -19.26 -26.26 -0.56
C LEU A 439 -19.50 -26.67 0.90
N HIS A 440 -19.44 -27.96 1.21
CA HIS A 440 -19.52 -28.44 2.59
C HIS A 440 -18.14 -28.30 3.25
N SER A 441 -17.89 -27.11 3.80
CA SER A 441 -16.64 -26.75 4.45
C SER A 441 -16.42 -27.51 5.76
N THR A 442 -15.17 -27.87 6.04
CA THR A 442 -14.74 -28.36 7.36
C THR A 442 -14.01 -27.27 8.12
N GLY A 443 -14.08 -27.34 9.46
CA GLY A 443 -13.39 -26.41 10.34
C GLY A 443 -11.88 -26.64 10.35
N TYR A 444 -11.18 -25.89 11.18
CA TYR A 444 -9.74 -26.10 11.37
C TYR A 444 -9.46 -27.41 12.12
N PRO A 445 -8.52 -28.25 11.65
CA PRO A 445 -8.00 -29.35 12.45
C PRO A 445 -7.47 -28.85 13.80
N TYR A 446 -7.54 -29.68 14.84
CA TYR A 446 -7.01 -29.32 16.15
C TYR A 446 -5.53 -28.89 16.06
N GLY A 447 -5.17 -27.81 16.75
CA GLY A 447 -3.84 -27.20 16.67
C GLY A 447 -3.60 -26.33 15.43
N THR A 448 -4.60 -26.12 14.59
CA THR A 448 -4.52 -25.29 13.38
C THR A 448 -5.49 -24.10 13.47
N ASN A 449 -5.03 -22.94 13.03
CA ASN A 449 -5.90 -21.82 12.64
C ASN A 449 -5.11 -20.98 11.63
N THR A 450 -5.45 -21.12 10.35
CA THR A 450 -4.79 -20.40 9.25
C THR A 450 -5.49 -19.09 8.92
N VAL A 451 -6.44 -18.64 9.76
CA VAL A 451 -7.23 -17.40 9.60
C VAL A 451 -8.24 -17.47 8.47
N VAL A 452 -7.79 -17.79 7.26
CA VAL A 452 -8.58 -18.07 6.06
C VAL A 452 -8.10 -19.40 5.49
N ARG A 453 -9.03 -20.27 5.06
CA ARG A 453 -8.72 -21.49 4.29
C ARG A 453 -9.10 -21.28 2.83
N VAL A 454 -8.33 -21.87 1.93
CA VAL A 454 -8.59 -21.78 0.48
C VAL A 454 -8.88 -23.16 -0.08
N ALA A 455 -10.06 -23.32 -0.68
CA ALA A 455 -10.44 -24.54 -1.39
C ALA A 455 -10.22 -24.37 -2.89
N ARG A 456 -9.59 -25.35 -3.54
CA ARG A 456 -9.46 -25.42 -5.00
C ARG A 456 -10.58 -26.30 -5.56
N LEU A 457 -11.27 -25.79 -6.58
CA LEU A 457 -12.26 -26.51 -7.37
C LEU A 457 -11.64 -26.99 -8.69
N SER A 458 -11.99 -28.20 -9.11
CA SER A 458 -11.59 -28.81 -10.40
C SER A 458 -12.64 -29.76 -10.98
#